data_AF-A0A9D3ALU0-F1
#
_entry.id   AF-A0A9D3ALU0-F1
#
_cell.length_a   1.000
_cell.length_b   1.000
_cell.length_c   1.000
_cell.angle_alpha   90.00
_cell.angle_beta   90.00
_cell.angle_gamma   90.00
#
_symmetry.space_group_name_H-M   'P 1'
#
loop_
_entity.id
_entity.type
_entity.pdbx_description
1 polymer ?
#
loop_
_entity_poly.entity_id
_entity_poly.type
_entity_poly.pdbx_seq_one_letter_code
_entity_poly.pdbx_strand_id
1 'polypeptide(L)'
;MKHKDKIGFLLVALLFIVSLCWPVCKSDFDDFGKFQDVSHFSDSIDMNLIRQSIGDNKIVMLGELTDNDGTVLEVKSDLIKMLHKKPGFDAIIFKSGNYDVWLMNYLSKIADTCINPKIGIEGKWSNPEEMSDFWKYISNNEISVSGYGFNPCSGNLSDEQRFSFLEQYLSTKEINLNDYHDFMSMKGRLRWSFFDKMYSDSVKMLIL
;
A
#
# COMPACT_ATOMS: atom_id res chain seq x y z
N MET A 1 -51.30 -6.11 -23.85
CA MET A 1 -50.01 -5.38 -23.94
C MET A 1 -48.99 -6.25 -24.63
N LYS A 2 -48.40 -5.75 -25.73
CA LYS A 2 -47.48 -6.51 -26.57
C LYS A 2 -46.11 -6.58 -25.90
N HIS A 3 -45.32 -7.60 -26.23
CA HIS A 3 -44.01 -7.89 -25.61
C HIS A 3 -43.02 -6.69 -25.62
N LYS A 4 -43.20 -5.74 -26.55
CA LYS A 4 -42.42 -4.49 -26.65
C LYS A 4 -42.74 -3.49 -25.53
N ASP A 5 -43.96 -3.48 -25.00
CA ASP A 5 -44.39 -2.54 -23.96
C ASP A 5 -43.75 -2.89 -22.61
N LYS A 6 -43.47 -4.18 -22.37
CA LYS A 6 -42.83 -4.66 -21.14
C LYS A 6 -41.34 -4.29 -21.06
N ILE A 7 -40.64 -4.29 -22.20
CA ILE A 7 -39.20 -3.94 -22.27
C ILE A 7 -39.02 -2.43 -22.04
N GLY A 8 -39.91 -1.61 -22.61
CA GLY A 8 -39.90 -0.16 -22.37
C GLY A 8 -40.09 0.18 -20.89
N PHE A 9 -41.02 -0.50 -20.22
CA PHE A 9 -41.26 -0.30 -18.79
C PHE A 9 -40.06 -0.73 -17.93
N LEU A 10 -39.37 -1.81 -18.32
CA LEU A 10 -38.20 -2.32 -17.61
C LEU A 10 -36.98 -1.40 -17.76
N LEU A 11 -36.79 -0.79 -18.93
CA LEU A 11 -35.72 0.19 -19.17
C LEU A 11 -35.96 1.50 -18.41
N VAL A 12 -37.20 1.98 -18.35
CA VAL A 12 -37.55 3.18 -17.57
C VAL A 12 -37.37 2.93 -16.07
N ALA A 13 -37.77 1.75 -15.59
CA ALA A 13 -37.54 1.35 -14.19
C ALA A 13 -36.04 1.24 -13.85
N LEU A 14 -35.21 0.71 -14.77
CA LEU A 14 -33.76 0.61 -14.57
C LEU A 14 -33.10 1.99 -14.53
N LEU A 15 -33.51 2.92 -15.41
CA LEU A 15 -33.02 4.29 -15.42
C LEU A 15 -33.42 5.05 -14.14
N PHE A 16 -34.62 4.79 -13.61
CA PHE A 16 -35.05 5.33 -12.32
C PHE A 16 -34.20 4.80 -11.16
N ILE A 17 -33.89 3.49 -11.12
CA ILE A 17 -33.04 2.89 -10.08
C ILE A 17 -31.61 3.46 -10.15
N VAL A 18 -31.04 3.60 -11.34
CA VAL A 18 -29.71 4.22 -11.53
C VAL A 18 -29.72 5.69 -11.06
N SER A 19 -30.80 6.44 -11.29
CA SER A 19 -30.94 7.82 -10.82
C SER A 19 -31.13 7.93 -9.29
N LEU A 20 -31.78 6.95 -8.66
CA LEU A 20 -31.99 6.90 -7.21
C LEU A 20 -30.74 6.42 -6.46
N CYS A 21 -29.81 5.73 -7.14
CA CYS A 21 -28.49 5.42 -6.62
C CYS A 21 -27.44 6.52 -6.88
N TRP A 22 -27.79 7.60 -7.59
CA TRP A 22 -26.84 8.67 -7.92
C TRP A 22 -26.53 9.67 -6.77
N PRO A 23 -27.33 9.87 -5.71
CA PRO A 23 -26.95 10.83 -4.68
C PRO A 23 -26.16 10.15 -3.55
N VAL A 24 -25.10 9.39 -3.86
CA VAL A 24 -24.03 9.04 -2.90
C VAL A 24 -22.69 8.90 -3.65
N CYS A 25 -22.26 9.96 -4.32
CA CYS A 25 -20.82 10.17 -4.59
C CYS A 25 -20.55 11.65 -4.89
N LYS A 26 -20.95 12.52 -3.96
CA LYS A 26 -20.09 13.64 -3.60
C LYS A 26 -19.41 13.20 -2.32
N SER A 27 -18.31 12.45 -2.45
CA SER A 27 -17.32 12.48 -1.38
C SER A 27 -16.83 13.92 -1.32
N ASP A 28 -17.06 14.58 -0.19
CA ASP A 28 -16.45 15.85 0.14
C ASP A 28 -14.92 15.67 0.08
N PHE A 29 -14.33 15.91 -1.09
CA PHE A 29 -12.89 15.99 -1.28
C PHE A 29 -12.29 17.22 -0.57
N ASP A 30 -13.14 18.10 -0.03
CA ASP A 30 -12.74 19.30 0.71
C ASP A 30 -12.38 19.00 2.19
N ASP A 31 -12.58 17.77 2.68
CA ASP A 31 -12.22 17.35 4.05
C ASP A 31 -11.03 16.36 4.06
N PHE A 32 -10.06 16.55 3.16
CA PHE A 32 -8.69 16.18 3.50
C PHE A 32 -8.29 17.08 4.66
N GLY A 33 -8.53 16.58 5.89
CA GLY A 33 -8.30 17.31 7.13
C GLY A 33 -7.05 18.15 7.05
N LYS A 34 -7.16 19.42 7.45
CA LYS A 34 -6.11 20.44 7.39
C LYS A 34 -4.72 19.80 7.55
N PHE A 35 -3.92 19.83 6.48
CA PHE A 35 -2.52 19.43 6.55
C PHE A 35 -1.84 20.31 7.61
N GLN A 36 -1.66 19.78 8.81
CA GLN A 36 -0.87 20.44 9.84
C GLN A 36 0.58 20.05 9.59
N ASP A 37 1.33 21.03 9.10
CA ASP A 37 2.78 20.92 9.07
C ASP A 37 3.30 20.99 10.51
N VAL A 38 4.02 19.94 10.92
CA VAL A 38 4.61 19.79 12.25
C VAL A 38 6.14 19.99 12.19
N SER A 39 6.67 20.58 11.11
CA SER A 39 8.11 20.67 10.79
C SER A 39 8.98 21.54 11.71
N HIS A 40 8.42 22.21 12.71
CA HIS A 40 9.22 22.99 13.67
C HIS A 40 9.71 22.14 14.84
N PHE A 41 10.83 21.44 14.61
CA PHE A 41 11.52 20.61 15.59
C PHE A 41 12.31 21.47 16.60
N SER A 42 11.74 21.70 17.79
CA SER A 42 12.52 21.96 19.01
C SER A 42 12.91 20.63 19.66
N ASP A 43 13.98 20.61 20.46
CA ASP A 43 14.68 19.44 21.05
C ASP A 43 13.84 18.38 21.81
N SER A 44 12.52 18.54 21.87
CA SER A 44 11.58 17.50 22.26
C SER A 44 10.29 17.67 21.48
N ILE A 45 9.96 16.70 20.64
CA ILE A 45 8.65 16.64 19.98
C ILE A 45 7.61 16.35 21.07
N ASP A 46 6.69 17.29 21.29
CA ASP A 46 5.57 17.07 22.20
C ASP A 46 4.54 16.15 21.54
N MET A 47 4.63 14.87 21.90
CA MET A 47 3.70 13.83 21.46
C MET A 47 2.23 14.13 21.84
N ASN A 48 1.98 14.97 22.85
CA ASN A 48 0.62 15.40 23.19
C ASN A 48 0.07 16.40 22.17
N LEU A 49 0.89 17.32 21.66
CA LEU A 49 0.48 18.24 20.59
C LEU A 49 0.18 17.45 19.31
N ILE A 50 1.01 16.47 18.97
CA ILE A 50 0.76 15.58 17.82
C ILE A 50 -0.53 14.76 18.02
N ARG A 51 -0.75 14.23 19.22
CA ARG A 51 -2.00 13.50 19.51
C ARG A 51 -3.24 14.39 19.35
N GLN A 52 -3.16 15.64 19.80
CA GLN A 52 -4.25 16.60 19.66
C GLN A 52 -4.50 16.98 18.19
N SER A 53 -3.45 17.16 17.39
CA SER A 53 -3.58 17.46 15.96
C SER A 53 -4.21 16.33 15.16
N ILE A 54 -3.86 15.08 15.48
CA ILE A 54 -4.46 13.91 14.85
C ILE A 54 -5.96 13.83 15.14
N GLY A 55 -6.41 14.27 16.33
CA GLY A 55 -7.84 14.32 16.67
C GLY A 55 -8.52 12.97 16.50
N ASP A 56 -9.65 12.93 15.81
CA ASP A 56 -10.46 11.71 15.54
C ASP A 56 -10.23 11.12 14.13
N ASN A 57 -9.17 11.55 13.45
CA ASN A 57 -8.83 11.03 12.13
C ASN A 57 -8.58 9.51 12.17
N LYS A 58 -9.08 8.80 11.14
CA LYS A 58 -8.91 7.35 10.96
C LYS A 58 -7.70 6.98 10.11
N ILE A 59 -7.20 7.93 9.32
CA ILE A 59 -6.07 7.76 8.43
C ILE A 59 -5.11 8.91 8.74
N VAL A 60 -3.84 8.58 8.95
CA VAL A 60 -2.76 9.53 9.17
C VAL A 60 -1.66 9.23 8.16
N MET A 61 -1.33 10.22 7.34
CA MET A 61 -0.25 10.11 6.36
C MET A 61 1.04 10.70 6.95
N LEU A 62 2.10 9.90 6.97
CA LEU A 62 3.41 10.32 7.50
C LEU A 62 4.40 10.54 6.34
N GLY A 63 4.45 11.75 5.79
CA GLY A 63 5.39 12.12 4.72
C GLY A 63 6.86 12.16 5.15
N GLU A 64 7.79 12.08 4.20
CA GLU A 64 9.25 12.19 4.42
C GLU A 64 9.78 13.31 3.55
N LEU A 65 10.62 14.17 4.14
CA LEU A 65 11.35 15.18 3.36
C LEU A 65 12.45 14.52 2.54
N THR A 66 13.12 13.51 3.11
CA THR A 66 14.12 12.70 2.42
C THR A 66 14.03 11.25 2.90
N ASP A 67 14.32 10.30 2.02
CA ASP A 67 14.29 8.86 2.33
C ASP A 67 15.48 8.41 3.23
N ASN A 68 16.39 9.33 3.59
CA ASN A 68 17.69 9.02 4.19
C ASN A 68 17.92 9.60 5.60
N ASP A 69 16.93 10.24 6.21
CA ASP A 69 17.08 10.83 7.54
C ASP A 69 16.72 9.82 8.66
N GLY A 70 17.74 9.28 9.33
CA GLY A 70 17.56 8.29 10.40
C GLY A 70 16.85 8.84 11.64
N THR A 71 17.06 10.12 11.97
CA THR A 71 16.40 10.76 13.12
C THR A 71 14.91 10.93 12.86
N VAL A 72 14.52 11.24 11.62
CA VAL A 72 13.11 11.29 11.21
C VAL A 72 12.46 9.90 11.31
N LEU A 73 13.17 8.83 10.95
CA LEU A 73 12.65 7.46 11.05
C LEU A 73 12.41 7.01 12.49
N GLU A 74 13.32 7.36 13.42
CA GLU A 74 13.16 7.05 14.84
C GLU A 74 11.92 7.74 15.43
N VAL A 75 11.79 9.05 15.19
CA VAL A 75 10.63 9.84 15.61
C VAL A 75 9.33 9.26 15.06
N LYS A 76 9.33 8.85 13.78
CA LYS A 76 8.16 8.24 13.15
C LYS A 76 7.83 6.86 13.71
N SER A 77 8.84 6.05 13.98
CA SER A 77 8.68 4.76 14.65
C SER A 77 7.95 4.94 15.99
N ASP A 78 8.34 5.94 16.77
CA ASP A 78 7.69 6.24 18.04
C ASP A 78 6.28 6.84 17.89
N LEU A 79 6.07 7.68 16.87
CA LEU A 79 4.74 8.17 16.51
C LEU A 79 3.80 7.02 16.12
N ILE A 80 4.27 6.07 15.31
CA ILE A 80 3.49 4.89 14.90
C ILE A 80 3.14 4.03 16.14
N LYS A 81 4.10 3.76 17.02
CA LYS A 81 3.85 3.04 18.28
C LYS A 81 2.84 3.78 19.17
N MET A 82 2.89 5.12 19.19
CA MET A 82 1.93 5.94 19.93
C MET A 82 0.53 5.84 19.30
N LEU A 83 0.44 5.95 17.97
CA LEU A 83 -0.80 5.86 17.21
C LEU A 83 -1.47 4.51 17.41
N HIS A 84 -0.72 3.41 17.29
CA HIS A 84 -1.23 2.05 17.48
C HIS A 84 -1.82 1.81 18.89
N LYS A 85 -1.37 2.55 19.93
CA LYS A 85 -2.00 2.49 21.26
C LYS A 85 -3.41 3.11 21.29
N LYS A 86 -3.80 3.88 20.27
CA LYS A 86 -5.16 4.44 20.13
C LYS A 86 -6.03 3.43 19.37
N PRO A 87 -7.28 3.18 19.82
CA PRO A 87 -8.19 2.28 19.11
C PRO A 87 -8.37 2.69 17.63
N GLY A 88 -8.26 1.72 16.72
CA GLY A 88 -8.51 1.88 15.28
C GLY A 88 -7.27 2.14 14.42
N PHE A 89 -6.07 2.18 15.00
CA PHE A 89 -4.80 2.30 14.27
C PHE A 89 -4.05 0.97 14.20
N ASP A 90 -4.68 -0.04 13.59
CA ASP A 90 -4.19 -1.42 13.59
C ASP A 90 -3.45 -1.82 12.29
N ALA A 91 -3.27 -0.86 11.38
CA ALA A 91 -2.65 -1.08 10.07
C ALA A 91 -1.67 0.03 9.68
N ILE A 92 -0.62 -0.36 8.94
CA ILE A 92 0.38 0.53 8.35
C ILE A 92 0.49 0.22 6.86
N ILE A 93 0.50 1.26 6.05
CA ILE A 93 0.63 1.13 4.59
C ILE A 93 1.88 1.89 4.15
N PHE A 94 2.88 1.15 3.66
CA PHE A 94 4.13 1.72 3.15
C PHE A 94 3.99 2.15 1.69
N LYS A 95 4.83 3.11 1.27
CA LYS A 95 5.09 3.45 -0.14
C LYS A 95 5.93 2.35 -0.81
N SER A 96 5.45 1.11 -0.69
CA SER A 96 6.06 -0.12 -1.15
C SER A 96 5.07 -0.87 -2.04
N GLY A 97 5.59 -1.64 -2.98
CA GLY A 97 4.87 -2.57 -3.83
C GLY A 97 4.10 -3.61 -3.03
N ASN A 98 2.82 -3.71 -3.37
CA ASN A 98 1.88 -4.54 -2.63
C ASN A 98 2.27 -6.03 -2.65
N TYR A 99 2.79 -6.54 -3.78
CA TYR A 99 3.17 -7.96 -3.92
C TYR A 99 4.31 -8.36 -2.98
N ASP A 100 5.40 -7.58 -2.95
CA ASP A 100 6.53 -7.92 -2.10
C ASP A 100 6.18 -7.80 -0.61
N VAL A 101 5.33 -6.84 -0.22
CA VAL A 101 4.82 -6.70 1.16
C VAL A 101 3.90 -7.88 1.52
N TRP A 102 3.02 -8.30 0.61
CA TRP A 102 2.21 -9.49 0.81
C TRP A 102 3.08 -10.74 1.03
N LEU A 103 4.10 -10.93 0.17
CA LEU A 103 5.02 -12.06 0.25
C LEU A 103 5.83 -12.04 1.55
N MET A 104 6.28 -10.86 1.98
CA MET A 104 6.94 -10.64 3.27
C MET A 104 6.07 -11.14 4.44
N ASN A 105 4.81 -10.73 4.50
CA ASN A 105 3.86 -11.17 5.54
C ASN A 105 3.56 -12.67 5.45
N TYR A 106 3.43 -13.19 4.23
CA TYR A 106 3.15 -14.61 3.99
C TYR A 106 4.28 -15.50 4.49
N LEU A 107 5.53 -15.15 4.15
CA LEU A 107 6.71 -15.90 4.56
C LEU A 107 6.94 -15.85 6.07
N SER A 108 6.74 -14.70 6.72
CA SER A 108 6.88 -14.59 8.18
C SER A 108 5.86 -15.47 8.90
N LYS A 109 4.61 -15.49 8.41
CA LYS A 109 3.54 -16.34 8.96
C LYS A 109 3.81 -17.83 8.78
N ILE A 110 4.29 -18.26 7.61
CA ILE A 110 4.61 -19.69 7.38
C ILE A 110 5.80 -20.15 8.21
N ALA A 111 6.81 -19.30 8.36
CA ALA A 111 8.00 -19.61 9.13
C ALA A 111 7.79 -19.50 10.64
N ASP A 112 6.67 -18.94 11.10
CA ASP A 112 6.42 -18.56 12.50
C ASP A 112 7.54 -17.68 13.06
N THR A 113 7.87 -16.63 12.32
CA THR A 113 8.97 -15.70 12.64
C THR A 113 8.55 -14.24 12.51
N CYS A 114 9.36 -13.32 13.06
CA CYS A 114 9.18 -11.89 12.85
C CYS A 114 9.25 -11.53 11.36
N ILE A 115 8.56 -10.45 10.99
CA ILE A 115 8.61 -9.88 9.65
C ILE A 115 10.05 -9.55 9.27
N ASN A 116 10.49 -9.99 8.09
CA ASN A 116 11.75 -9.59 7.48
C ASN A 116 11.51 -8.47 6.46
N PRO A 117 11.73 -7.20 6.83
CA PRO A 117 11.35 -6.06 6.00
C PRO A 117 12.15 -5.96 4.70
N LYS A 118 13.32 -6.60 4.60
CA LYS A 118 14.11 -6.62 3.36
C LYS A 118 13.36 -7.26 2.17
N ILE A 119 12.34 -8.05 2.45
CA ILE A 119 11.57 -8.75 1.42
C ILE A 119 10.68 -7.78 0.64
N GLY A 120 10.06 -6.79 1.30
CA GLY A 120 9.07 -5.92 0.63
C GLY A 120 9.06 -4.44 1.01
N ILE A 121 9.99 -4.00 1.86
CA ILE A 121 10.12 -2.60 2.25
C ILE A 121 11.37 -2.01 1.59
N GLU A 122 11.27 -0.79 1.06
CA GLU A 122 12.41 -0.09 0.46
C GLU A 122 13.17 0.77 1.45
N GLY A 123 14.40 1.10 1.07
CA GLY A 123 15.21 2.11 1.73
C GLY A 123 15.50 1.77 3.19
N LYS A 124 15.64 2.83 3.99
CA LYS A 124 16.04 2.72 5.40
C LYS A 124 14.99 2.05 6.29
N TRP A 125 13.71 2.07 5.92
CA TRP A 125 12.68 1.32 6.62
C TRP A 125 12.97 -0.19 6.68
N SER A 126 13.74 -0.71 5.73
CA SER A 126 14.16 -2.12 5.70
C SER A 126 15.50 -2.41 6.40
N ASN A 127 16.17 -1.37 6.94
CA ASN A 127 17.47 -1.53 7.59
C ASN A 127 17.30 -2.31 8.92
N PRO A 128 17.87 -3.51 9.06
CA PRO A 128 17.73 -4.31 10.27
C PRO A 128 18.46 -3.69 11.47
N GLU A 129 19.47 -2.85 11.27
CA GLU A 129 20.21 -2.23 12.38
C GLU A 129 19.38 -1.11 13.01
N GLU A 130 18.90 -0.17 12.19
CA GLU A 130 18.12 1.00 12.64
C GLU A 130 16.67 0.65 13.00
N MET A 131 16.05 -0.29 12.27
CA MET A 131 14.61 -0.55 12.38
C MET A 131 14.25 -1.88 13.06
N SER A 132 15.22 -2.62 13.62
CA SER A 132 14.94 -3.92 14.25
C SER A 132 13.84 -3.83 15.32
N ASP A 133 13.93 -2.84 16.21
CA ASP A 133 12.98 -2.71 17.32
C ASP A 133 11.59 -2.27 16.85
N PHE A 134 11.52 -1.49 15.77
CA PHE A 134 10.27 -1.19 15.09
C PHE A 134 9.63 -2.46 14.53
N TRP A 135 10.35 -3.26 13.76
CA TRP A 135 9.79 -4.48 13.14
C TRP A 135 9.45 -5.59 14.14
N LYS A 136 10.19 -5.69 15.24
CA LYS A 136 9.80 -6.53 16.39
C LYS A 136 8.49 -6.03 17.00
N TYR A 137 8.33 -4.72 17.18
CA TYR A 137 7.09 -4.14 17.70
C TYR A 137 5.91 -4.46 16.76
N ILE A 138 6.05 -4.25 15.46
CA ILE A 138 5.03 -4.60 14.45
C ILE A 138 4.65 -6.08 14.55
N SER A 139 5.65 -6.97 14.58
CA SER A 139 5.42 -8.42 14.62
C SER A 139 4.73 -8.87 15.91
N ASN A 140 5.18 -8.38 17.07
CA ASN A 140 4.65 -8.77 18.38
C ASN A 140 3.25 -8.25 18.67
N ASN A 141 2.83 -7.18 17.97
CA ASN A 141 1.51 -6.60 18.12
C ASN A 141 0.58 -6.95 16.95
N GLU A 142 1.02 -7.83 16.04
CA GLU A 142 0.25 -8.27 14.87
C GLU A 142 -0.34 -7.13 14.02
N ILE A 143 0.40 -6.02 13.91
CA ILE A 143 -0.03 -4.86 13.13
C ILE A 143 -0.09 -5.25 11.65
N SER A 144 -1.21 -4.94 10.99
CA SER A 144 -1.40 -5.25 9.57
C SER A 144 -0.50 -4.37 8.70
N VAL A 145 0.40 -4.98 7.91
CA VAL A 145 1.31 -4.25 7.02
C VAL A 145 0.90 -4.44 5.57
N SER A 146 0.78 -3.33 4.82
CA SER A 146 0.49 -3.36 3.39
C SER A 146 1.34 -2.35 2.60
N GLY A 147 1.28 -2.45 1.28
CA GLY A 147 1.95 -1.54 0.35
C GLY A 147 0.94 -0.89 -0.60
N TYR A 148 1.09 0.41 -0.87
CA TYR A 148 0.29 1.12 -1.89
C TYR A 148 1.10 1.57 -3.11
N GLY A 149 2.39 1.24 -3.16
CA GLY A 149 3.29 1.63 -4.24
C GLY A 149 2.81 1.11 -5.59
N PHE A 150 2.80 2.00 -6.58
CA PHE A 150 2.44 1.67 -7.97
C PHE A 150 3.40 0.69 -8.63
N ASN A 151 4.66 0.65 -8.19
CA ASN A 151 5.59 -0.41 -8.53
C ASN A 151 5.32 -1.61 -7.61
N PRO A 152 4.83 -2.75 -8.12
CA PRO A 152 4.50 -3.91 -7.29
C PRO A 152 5.73 -4.56 -6.63
N CYS A 153 6.93 -4.23 -7.09
CA CYS A 153 8.21 -4.81 -6.69
C CYS A 153 9.11 -3.76 -6.02
N SER A 154 9.10 -3.71 -4.68
CA SER A 154 9.79 -2.68 -3.90
C SER A 154 10.59 -3.27 -2.72
N GLY A 155 11.17 -4.44 -2.92
CA GLY A 155 12.04 -5.08 -1.94
C GLY A 155 13.35 -5.54 -2.55
N ASN A 156 14.17 -6.18 -1.73
CA ASN A 156 15.47 -6.71 -2.15
C ASN A 156 15.38 -8.09 -2.83
N LEU A 157 14.17 -8.60 -3.09
CA LEU A 157 14.00 -9.79 -3.90
C LEU A 157 14.50 -9.54 -5.32
N SER A 158 15.14 -10.56 -5.91
CA SER A 158 15.49 -10.54 -7.33
C SER A 158 14.27 -10.86 -8.19
N ASP A 159 14.31 -10.46 -9.45
CA ASP A 159 13.22 -10.77 -10.38
C ASP A 159 13.10 -12.28 -10.63
N GLU A 160 14.20 -13.04 -10.59
CA GLU A 160 14.19 -14.49 -10.66
C GLU A 160 13.45 -15.12 -9.46
N GLN A 161 13.67 -14.59 -8.25
CA GLN A 161 12.96 -15.08 -7.06
C GLN A 161 11.47 -14.81 -7.17
N ARG A 162 11.07 -13.60 -7.57
CA ARG A 162 9.65 -13.26 -7.80
C ARG A 162 9.02 -14.17 -8.85
N PHE A 163 9.72 -14.38 -9.95
CA PHE A 163 9.25 -15.22 -11.04
C PHE A 163 9.10 -16.68 -10.59
N SER A 164 10.05 -17.20 -9.83
CA SER A 164 10.01 -18.57 -9.28
C SER A 164 8.80 -18.77 -8.36
N PHE A 165 8.53 -17.82 -7.45
CA PHE A 165 7.35 -17.89 -6.58
C PHE A 165 6.03 -17.82 -7.35
N LEU A 166 5.97 -16.95 -8.36
CA LEU A 166 4.79 -16.85 -9.23
C LEU A 166 4.58 -18.15 -10.03
N GLU A 167 5.63 -18.70 -10.62
CA GLU A 167 5.59 -19.98 -11.35
C GLU A 167 5.13 -21.12 -10.44
N GLN A 168 5.68 -21.20 -9.23
CA GLN A 168 5.24 -22.16 -8.23
C GLN A 168 3.75 -21.99 -7.90
N TYR A 169 3.28 -20.77 -7.63
CA TYR A 169 1.86 -20.51 -7.35
C TYR A 169 0.95 -20.90 -8.51
N LEU A 170 1.28 -20.49 -9.74
CA LEU A 170 0.49 -20.77 -10.93
C LEU A 170 0.47 -22.25 -11.29
N SER A 171 1.55 -22.99 -11.02
CA SER A 171 1.56 -24.45 -11.17
C SER A 171 0.51 -25.13 -10.28
N THR A 172 0.24 -24.60 -9.07
CA THR A 172 -0.85 -25.12 -8.20
C THR A 172 -2.25 -24.86 -8.75
N LYS A 173 -2.36 -23.99 -9.75
CA LYS A 173 -3.58 -23.65 -10.48
C LYS A 173 -3.63 -24.26 -11.87
N GLU A 174 -2.71 -25.16 -12.19
CA GLU A 174 -2.58 -25.78 -13.52
C GLU A 174 -2.37 -24.74 -14.64
N ILE A 175 -1.77 -23.59 -14.31
CA ILE A 175 -1.42 -22.54 -15.26
C ILE A 175 0.07 -22.64 -15.59
N ASN A 176 0.40 -22.87 -16.85
CA ASN A 176 1.78 -22.88 -17.34
C ASN A 176 2.17 -21.49 -17.85
N LEU A 177 3.15 -20.84 -17.21
CA LEU A 177 3.62 -19.51 -17.62
C LEU A 177 4.19 -19.48 -19.03
N ASN A 178 4.70 -20.61 -19.55
CA ASN A 178 5.23 -20.69 -20.91
C ASN A 178 4.16 -20.44 -21.99
N ASP A 179 2.87 -20.57 -21.64
CA ASP A 179 1.75 -20.26 -22.54
C ASP A 179 1.58 -18.74 -22.76
N TYR A 180 2.24 -17.91 -21.94
CA TYR A 180 2.14 -16.45 -21.94
C TYR A 180 3.46 -15.82 -22.40
N HIS A 181 3.75 -15.89 -23.71
CA HIS A 181 5.03 -15.42 -24.27
C HIS A 181 5.38 -13.97 -23.92
N ASP A 182 4.42 -13.05 -23.96
CA ASP A 182 4.64 -11.64 -23.60
C ASP A 182 5.10 -11.51 -22.14
N PHE A 183 4.47 -12.26 -21.24
CA PHE A 183 4.86 -12.29 -19.83
C PHE A 183 6.23 -12.94 -19.63
N MET A 184 6.51 -14.04 -20.34
CA MET A 184 7.83 -14.68 -20.31
C MET A 184 8.94 -13.76 -20.81
N SER A 185 8.65 -12.84 -21.74
CA SER A 185 9.61 -11.84 -22.21
C SER A 185 10.00 -10.81 -21.12
N MET A 186 9.18 -10.69 -20.06
CA MET A 186 9.43 -9.84 -18.90
C MET A 186 10.24 -10.55 -17.80
N LYS A 187 10.56 -11.84 -17.97
CA LYS A 187 11.39 -12.59 -17.02
C LYS A 187 12.74 -11.88 -16.83
N GLY A 188 13.11 -11.62 -15.57
CA GLY A 188 14.31 -10.86 -15.21
C GLY A 188 14.18 -9.33 -15.33
N ARG A 189 12.99 -8.81 -15.68
CA ARG A 189 12.71 -7.36 -15.78
C ARG A 189 11.40 -6.97 -15.09
N LEU A 190 10.86 -7.79 -14.21
CA LEU A 190 9.59 -7.52 -13.52
C LEU A 190 9.62 -6.16 -12.81
N ARG A 191 10.71 -5.85 -12.11
CA ARG A 191 10.88 -4.56 -11.41
C ARG A 191 10.82 -3.34 -12.35
N TRP A 192 11.38 -3.48 -13.54
CA TRP A 192 11.55 -2.36 -14.48
C TRP A 192 10.47 -2.30 -15.57
N SER A 193 9.76 -3.40 -15.79
CA SER A 193 8.73 -3.52 -16.82
C SER A 193 7.60 -2.50 -16.67
N PHE A 194 7.33 -2.05 -15.43
CA PHE A 194 6.39 -0.97 -15.16
C PHE A 194 6.88 0.38 -15.68
N PHE A 195 8.18 0.66 -15.54
CA PHE A 195 8.79 1.90 -16.01
C PHE A 195 8.97 1.89 -17.53
N ASP A 196 9.41 0.77 -18.12
CA ASP A 196 9.62 0.66 -19.57
C ASP A 196 8.34 0.98 -20.37
N LYS A 197 7.17 0.62 -19.84
CA LYS A 197 5.87 0.92 -20.46
C LYS A 197 5.40 2.36 -20.21
N MET A 198 5.70 2.92 -19.03
CA MET A 198 5.41 4.33 -18.71
C MET A 198 6.26 5.33 -19.51
N TYR A 199 7.49 4.97 -19.90
CA TYR A 199 8.37 5.84 -20.67
C TYR A 199 8.25 5.65 -22.19
N SER A 200 7.76 4.50 -22.67
CA SER A 200 7.56 4.25 -24.11
C SER A 200 6.26 4.83 -24.66
N ASP A 201 5.20 4.87 -23.85
CA ASP A 201 3.96 5.55 -24.19
C ASP A 201 3.88 6.88 -23.43
N SER A 202 3.51 7.97 -24.11
CA SER A 202 3.38 9.32 -23.57
C SER A 202 2.20 9.46 -22.59
N VAL A 203 2.18 8.65 -21.52
CA VAL A 203 1.12 8.68 -20.51
C VAL A 203 1.37 9.88 -19.61
N LYS A 204 0.69 10.99 -19.92
CA LYS A 204 0.55 12.12 -19.01
C LYS A 204 -0.35 11.68 -17.86
N MET A 205 0.26 11.19 -16.78
CA MET A 205 -0.46 10.91 -15.54
C MET A 205 -0.48 12.20 -14.70
N LEU A 206 -1.68 12.74 -14.50
CA LEU A 206 -1.92 13.78 -13.51
C LEU A 206 -1.95 13.09 -12.15
N ILE A 207 -0.90 13.28 -11.34
CA ILE A 207 -0.89 12.89 -9.93
C ILE A 207 -1.42 14.11 -9.17
N LEU A 208 -2.59 13.95 -8.56
CA LEU A 208 -3.13 14.87 -7.56
C LEU A 208 -2.58 14.48 -6.18
#